data_AF-A0A0R2JZD7-F1
#
_entry.id   AF-A0A0R2JZD7-F1
#
_cell.length_a   1.000
_cell.length_b   1.000
_cell.length_c   1.000
_cell.angle_alpha   90.00
_cell.angle_beta   90.00
_cell.angle_gamma   90.00
#
_symmetry.space_group_name_H-M   'P 1'
#
loop_
_entity.id
_entity.type
_entity.pdbx_description
1 polymer ?
#
loop_
_entity_poly.entity_id
_entity_poly.type
_entity_poly.pdbx_seq_one_letter_code
_entity_poly.pdbx_strand_id
1 'polypeptide(L)' 'MIFWRDFAKAHKIRFILEGIENEKIDQFIDLFNIDIRQGYYYEKPHPIQLDANK' A
#
# COMPACT_ATOMS: atom_id res chain seq x y z
N MET A 1 -5.45 -3.04 11.42
CA MET A 1 -5.41 -2.13 10.25
C MET A 1 -6.08 -0.79 10.57
N ILE A 2 -7.37 -0.73 10.91
CA ILE A 2 -8.11 0.54 11.19
C ILE A 2 -7.45 1.41 12.26
N PHE A 3 -7.05 0.81 13.37
CA PHE A 3 -6.29 1.50 14.41
C PHE A 3 -5.07 2.24 13.84
N TRP A 4 -4.29 1.59 12.97
CA TRP A 4 -3.07 2.16 12.39
C TRP A 4 -3.37 3.27 11.38
N ARG A 5 -4.45 3.15 10.60
CA ARG A 5 -4.95 4.23 9.75
C ARG A 5 -5.27 5.47 10.59
N ASP A 6 -6.02 5.29 11.68
CA ASP A 6 -6.47 6.40 12.53
C ASP A 6 -5.32 7.04 13.28
N PHE A 7 -4.40 6.22 13.80
CA PHE A 7 -3.15 6.68 14.39
C PHE A 7 -2.35 7.52 13.38
N ALA A 8 -2.11 6.99 12.18
CA ALA A 8 -1.35 7.70 11.16
C ALA A 8 -2.01 9.03 10.76
N LYS A 9 -3.34 9.06 10.63
CA LYS A 9 -4.11 10.28 10.38
C LYS A 9 -3.94 11.31 11.50
N ALA A 10 -4.08 10.89 12.76
CA ALA A 10 -3.93 11.76 13.93
C ALA A 10 -2.52 12.35 14.05
N HIS A 11 -1.51 11.58 13.65
CA HIS A 11 -0.10 11.96 13.74
C HIS A 11 0.48 12.55 12.44
N LYS A 12 -0.34 12.76 11.39
CA LYS A 12 0.07 13.28 10.08
C LYS A 12 1.16 12.43 9.41
N ILE A 13 1.09 11.11 9.60
CA ILE A 13 1.99 10.13 9.01
C ILE A 13 1.30 9.55 7.76
N ARG A 14 2.07 9.39 6.67
CA ARG A 14 1.57 8.69 5.48
C ARG A 14 1.40 7.21 5.80
N PHE A 15 0.18 6.72 5.70
CA PHE A 15 -0.15 5.30 5.88
C PHE A 15 -0.19 4.59 4.53
N ILE A 16 0.51 3.46 4.42
CA ILE A 16 0.51 2.57 3.26
C ILE A 16 0.04 1.20 3.73
N LEU A 17 -1.01 0.67 3.11
CA LEU A 17 -1.48 -0.69 3.39
C LEU A 17 -0.84 -1.67 2.40
N GLU A 18 0.04 -2.53 2.90
CA GLU A 18 0.72 -3.55 2.08
C GLU A 18 0.01 -4.91 2.10
N GLY A 19 0.36 -5.77 1.14
CA GLY A 19 -0.13 -7.14 1.07
C GLY A 19 -1.49 -7.31 0.39
N ILE A 20 -1.89 -6.42 -0.52
CA ILE A 20 -3.09 -6.63 -1.34
C ILE A 20 -2.81 -7.72 -2.39
N GLU A 21 -3.54 -8.82 -2.34
CA GLU A 21 -3.28 -10.00 -3.19
C GLU A 21 -4.33 -10.22 -4.29
N ASN A 22 -5.52 -9.65 -4.15
CA ASN A 22 -6.61 -9.82 -5.13
C ASN A 22 -7.64 -8.69 -5.07
N GLU A 23 -8.49 -8.65 -6.10
CA GLU A 23 -9.55 -7.66 -6.29
C GLU A 23 -10.54 -7.60 -5.11
N LYS A 24 -10.90 -8.75 -4.52
CA LYS A 24 -11.83 -8.80 -3.39
C LYS A 24 -11.27 -8.06 -2.17
N ILE A 25 -9.97 -8.18 -1.92
CA ILE A 25 -9.31 -7.43 -0.84
C ILE A 25 -9.29 -5.94 -1.20
N ASP A 26 -8.88 -5.58 -2.41
CA ASP A 26 -8.83 -4.18 -2.87
C ASP A 26 -10.18 -3.47 -2.67
N GLN A 27 -11.27 -4.05 -3.17
CA GLN A 27 -12.63 -3.52 -3.02
C GLN A 27 -13.08 -3.41 -1.56
N PHE A 28 -12.69 -4.38 -0.72
CA PHE A 28 -12.99 -4.31 0.72
C PHE A 28 -12.29 -3.14 1.40
N ILE A 29 -11.09 -2.76 0.95
CA ILE A 29 -10.33 -1.65 1.55
C ILE A 29 -10.95 -0.27 1.26
N ASP A 30 -11.74 -0.13 0.19
CA ASP A 30 -12.45 1.12 -0.14
C ASP A 30 -13.36 1.61 0.99
N LEU A 31 -13.90 0.70 1.80
CA LEU A 31 -14.74 1.02 2.95
C LEU A 31 -14.00 1.77 4.07
N PHE A 32 -12.67 1.76 4.05
CA PHE A 32 -11.85 2.29 5.13
C PHE A 32 -11.09 3.57 4.77
N ASN A 33 -11.31 4.13 3.57
CA ASN A 33 -10.70 5.37 3.11
C ASN A 33 -9.16 5.36 3.26
N ILE A 34 -8.54 4.30 2.74
CA ILE A 34 -7.08 4.15 2.66
C ILE A 34 -6.67 4.35 1.21
N ASP A 35 -5.93 5.44 0.98
CA ASP A 35 -5.63 5.91 -0.36
C ASP A 35 -4.41 5.20 -0.96
N ILE A 36 -3.40 4.88 -0.15
CA ILE A 36 -2.15 4.28 -0.63
C ILE A 36 -2.08 2.81 -0.23
N ARG A 37 -1.92 1.96 -1.23
CA ARG A 37 -1.95 0.50 -1.11
C ARG A 37 -0.83 -0.10 -1.95
N GLN A 38 -0.28 -1.22 -1.50
CA GLN A 38 0.72 -1.99 -2.23
C GLN A 38 0.44 -3.48 -2.09
N GLY A 39 0.81 -4.26 -3.09
CA GLY A 39 0.73 -5.71 -3.05
C GLY A 39 0.77 -6.31 -4.44
N TYR A 40 0.86 -7.64 -4.49
CA TYR A 40 0.96 -8.41 -5.75
C TYR A 40 -0.25 -8.23 -6.66
N TYR A 41 -1.38 -7.80 -6.11
CA TYR A 41 -2.56 -7.41 -6.89
C TYR A 41 -2.25 -6.27 -7.87
N TYR A 42 -1.51 -5.25 -7.42
CA TYR A 42 -1.15 -4.11 -8.27
C TYR A 42 0.07 -4.43 -9.12
N GLU A 43 1.13 -4.92 -8.49
CA GLU A 43 2.35 -5.31 -9.19
C GLU A 43 3.23 -6.22 -8.31
N LYS A 44 3.91 -7.18 -8.94
CA LYS A 44 4.96 -7.95 -8.27
C LYS A 44 6.27 -7.17 -8.25
N PRO A 45 7.13 -7.35 -7.24
CA PRO A 45 8.47 -6.79 -7.24
C PRO A 45 9.21 -7.16 -8.52
N HIS A 46 9.83 -6.16 -9.15
CA HIS A 46 10.64 -6.32 -10.35
C HIS A 46 12.10 -5.97 -10.06
N PRO A 47 13.07 -6.55 -10.78
CA PRO A 47 14.47 -6.18 -10.66
C PRO A 47 14.66 -4.69 -10.96
N ILE A 48 15.36 -3.99 -10.08
CA ILE A 48 15.78 -2.61 -10.32
C ILE A 48 17.05 -2.69 -11.16
N GLN A 49 17.02 -2.14 -12.38
CA GLN A 49 18.22 -1.99 -13.19
C GLN A 49 19.03 -0.82 -12.62
N LEU A 50 20.11 -1.15 -11.90
CA LEU A 50 21.07 -0.15 -11.47
C LEU A 50 21.99 0.14 -12.64
N ASP A 51 21.84 1.31 -13.26
CA ASP A 51 22.80 1.79 -14.26
C ASP A 51 24.17 1.90 -13.57
N ALA A 52 25.10 1.02 -13.95
CA ALA A 52 26.45 0.95 -13.38
C ALA A 52 27.37 2.12 -13.80
N ASN A 53 26.82 3.18 -14.41
CA ASN A 53 27.57 4.35 -14.85
C ASN A 53 26.91 5.64 -14.35
N LYS A 54 27.38 6.11 -13.19
CA LYS A 54 27.36 7.51 -12.79
C LYS A 54 28.76 7.93 -12.41
#